data_AF-A0A4Q3ANM7-F1
#
_entry.id   AF-A0A4Q3ANM7-F1
#
_cell.length_a   1.000
_cell.length_b   1.000
_cell.length_c   1.000
_cell.angle_alpha   90.00
_cell.angle_beta   90.00
_cell.angle_gamma   90.00
#
_symmetry.space_group_name_H-M   'P 1'
#
loop_
_entity.id
_entity.type
_entity.pdbx_description
1 polymer ?
#
loop_
_entity_poly.entity_id
_entity_poly.type
_entity_poly.pdbx_seq_one_letter_code
_entity_poly.pdbx_strand_id
1 'polypeptide(L)'
;EHLELCLEAGINHEGINAEVAKGQWEFQIFGKGSKTCADQIWVARYILNRLCESYGVDVNYHCKPLGSELDWNGSGMHCNFSTKYMRETGGKDYFEALMAAFAKNLDEHIAVYGPDNHMRLTGLHETQSIDKFTYGIADRGSSVRVPHSFINAGYKGYLEDRRPNSQGDPYQIASRVLKTIAEVPLP
;
A
#
# COMPACT_ATOMS: atom_id res chain seq x y z
N GLU A 1 14.19 -7.44 -16.08
CA GLU A 1 13.35 -7.60 -17.30
C GLU A 1 11.95 -7.04 -17.11
N HIS A 2 11.16 -7.49 -16.12
CA HIS A 2 9.82 -6.92 -15.86
C HIS A 2 9.81 -5.38 -15.73
N LEU A 3 10.77 -4.81 -14.99
CA LEU A 3 10.97 -3.36 -14.88
C LEU A 3 11.09 -2.69 -16.27
N GLU A 4 11.95 -3.22 -17.14
CA GLU A 4 12.19 -2.65 -18.47
C GLU A 4 10.94 -2.75 -19.35
N LEU A 5 10.26 -3.89 -19.34
CA LEU A 5 9.00 -4.07 -20.07
C LEU A 5 7.91 -3.09 -19.58
N CYS A 6 7.87 -2.81 -18.28
CA CYS A 6 6.97 -1.79 -17.73
C CYS A 6 7.32 -0.39 -18.22
N LEU A 7 8.61 -0.02 -18.25
CA LEU A 7 9.07 1.28 -18.75
C LEU A 7 8.76 1.44 -20.24
N GLU A 8 8.99 0.40 -21.05
CA GLU A 8 8.63 0.37 -22.48
C GLU A 8 7.12 0.51 -22.71
N ALA A 9 6.30 -0.08 -21.83
CA ALA A 9 4.84 0.07 -21.84
C ALA A 9 4.34 1.43 -21.33
N GLY A 10 5.24 2.34 -20.91
CA GLY A 10 4.89 3.66 -20.40
C GLY A 10 4.30 3.66 -18.98
N ILE A 11 4.54 2.59 -18.20
CA ILE A 11 4.14 2.51 -16.80
C ILE A 11 5.09 3.39 -15.96
N ASN A 12 4.55 4.19 -15.03
CA ASN A 12 5.38 5.03 -14.16
C ASN A 12 5.99 4.21 -13.03
N HIS A 13 6.96 3.38 -13.40
CA HIS A 13 7.65 2.44 -12.53
C HIS A 13 8.88 3.11 -11.90
N GLU A 14 8.98 3.07 -10.57
CA GLU A 14 10.00 3.86 -9.83
C GLU A 14 11.13 3.01 -9.26
N GLY A 15 10.89 1.73 -9.02
CA GLY A 15 11.91 0.88 -8.42
C GLY A 15 11.49 -0.58 -8.27
N ILE A 16 12.48 -1.40 -7.93
CA ILE A 16 12.33 -2.79 -7.54
C ILE A 16 13.28 -3.09 -6.37
N ASN A 17 12.92 -4.05 -5.54
CA ASN A 17 13.82 -4.63 -4.54
C ASN A 17 13.48 -6.09 -4.27
N ALA A 18 14.49 -6.86 -3.85
CA ALA A 18 14.25 -8.14 -3.22
C ALA A 18 13.65 -7.89 -1.82
N GLU A 19 12.69 -8.72 -1.43
CA GLU A 19 12.04 -8.64 -0.11
C GLU A 19 12.62 -9.66 0.87
N VAL A 20 12.10 -9.64 2.10
CA VAL A 20 12.65 -10.41 3.22
C VAL A 20 12.62 -11.92 2.99
N ALA A 21 11.53 -12.46 2.43
CA ALA A 21 11.43 -13.89 2.16
C ALA A 21 12.16 -14.28 0.86
N LYS A 22 12.81 -15.45 0.84
CA LYS A 22 13.51 -15.93 -0.36
C LYS A 22 12.53 -16.10 -1.52
N GLY A 23 12.82 -15.44 -2.65
CA GLY A 23 11.97 -15.43 -3.83
C GLY A 23 10.84 -14.40 -3.79
N GLN A 24 10.73 -13.61 -2.73
CA GLN A 24 9.81 -12.47 -2.63
C GLN A 24 10.46 -11.22 -3.24
N TRP A 25 9.67 -10.47 -4.00
CA TRP A 25 10.11 -9.26 -4.70
C TRP A 25 9.04 -8.18 -4.59
N GLU A 26 9.47 -6.93 -4.61
CA GLU A 26 8.61 -5.75 -4.67
C GLU A 26 8.93 -4.92 -5.92
N PHE A 27 7.90 -4.30 -6.48
CA PHE A 27 8.01 -3.25 -7.49
C PHE A 27 7.09 -2.08 -7.14
N GLN A 28 7.50 -0.85 -7.43
CA GLN A 28 6.75 0.35 -7.08
C GLN A 28 6.28 1.12 -8.32
N ILE A 29 5.00 1.49 -8.34
CA ILE A 29 4.37 2.29 -9.39
C ILE A 29 3.80 3.57 -8.79
N PHE A 30 4.21 4.72 -9.34
CA PHE A 30 3.79 6.04 -8.86
C PHE A 30 2.81 6.68 -9.85
N GLY A 31 1.65 6.04 -10.03
CA GLY A 31 0.61 6.59 -10.91
C GLY A 31 0.18 7.99 -10.48
N LYS A 32 0.21 8.95 -11.41
CA LYS A 32 -0.31 10.31 -11.17
C LYS A 32 -1.84 10.28 -11.29
N GLY A 33 -2.49 10.17 -10.14
CA GLY A 33 -3.94 10.02 -10.03
C GLY A 33 -4.34 8.58 -9.71
N SER A 34 -5.39 8.43 -8.90
CA SER A 34 -5.84 7.14 -8.37
C SER A 34 -6.22 6.13 -9.45
N LYS A 35 -6.98 6.57 -10.46
CA LYS A 35 -7.39 5.74 -11.59
C LYS A 35 -6.18 5.23 -12.36
N THR A 36 -5.30 6.14 -12.79
CA THR A 36 -4.09 5.80 -13.54
C THR A 36 -3.17 4.87 -12.75
N CYS A 37 -3.05 5.07 -11.44
CA CYS A 37 -2.29 4.16 -10.58
C CYS A 37 -2.86 2.74 -10.60
N ALA A 38 -4.19 2.60 -10.47
CA ALA A 38 -4.84 1.31 -10.52
C ALA A 38 -4.75 0.64 -11.91
N ASP A 39 -4.94 1.40 -12.99
CA ASP A 39 -4.73 0.94 -14.38
C ASP A 39 -3.31 0.35 -14.52
N GLN A 40 -2.29 1.12 -14.12
CA GLN A 40 -0.89 0.73 -14.26
C GLN A 40 -0.50 -0.48 -13.40
N ILE A 41 -1.01 -0.61 -12.17
CA ILE A 41 -0.77 -1.79 -11.32
C ILE A 41 -1.30 -3.06 -11.99
N TRP A 42 -2.51 -3.01 -12.56
CA TRP A 42 -3.08 -4.17 -13.25
C TRP A 42 -2.29 -4.56 -14.50
N VAL A 43 -1.89 -3.58 -15.32
CA VAL A 43 -1.07 -3.86 -16.51
C VAL A 43 0.32 -4.38 -16.12
N ALA A 44 0.94 -3.84 -15.07
CA ALA A 44 2.23 -4.33 -14.58
C ALA A 44 2.14 -5.76 -14.06
N ARG A 45 1.09 -6.13 -13.32
CA ARG A 45 0.83 -7.53 -12.90
C ARG A 45 0.64 -8.45 -14.11
N TYR A 46 -0.08 -8.00 -15.13
CA TYR A 46 -0.24 -8.74 -16.37
C TYR A 46 1.11 -9.00 -17.04
N ILE A 47 1.91 -7.95 -17.26
CA ILE A 47 3.26 -8.07 -17.86
C ILE A 47 4.13 -9.04 -17.04
N LEU A 48 4.08 -8.97 -15.70
CA LEU A 48 4.84 -9.87 -14.83
C LEU A 48 4.46 -11.33 -15.06
N ASN A 49 3.16 -11.64 -15.03
CA ASN A 49 2.69 -13.00 -15.25
C ASN A 49 3.08 -13.51 -16.65
N ARG A 50 2.91 -12.67 -17.69
CA ARG A 50 3.29 -13.00 -19.07
C ARG A 50 4.78 -13.27 -19.22
N LEU A 51 5.62 -12.49 -18.54
CA LEU A 51 7.06 -12.71 -18.53
C LEU A 51 7.41 -14.04 -17.86
N CYS A 52 6.84 -14.30 -16.68
CA CYS A 52 7.09 -15.51 -15.89
C CYS A 52 6.78 -16.81 -16.63
N GLU A 53 5.80 -16.82 -17.54
CA GLU A 53 5.51 -17.97 -18.41
C GLU A 53 6.71 -18.43 -19.24
N SER A 54 7.51 -17.50 -19.78
CA SER A 54 8.70 -17.84 -20.58
C SER A 54 9.81 -18.50 -19.75
N TYR A 55 9.79 -18.28 -18.43
CA TYR A 55 10.71 -18.86 -17.46
C TYR A 55 10.15 -20.12 -16.78
N GLY A 56 8.90 -20.51 -17.07
CA GLY A 56 8.25 -21.65 -16.42
C GLY A 56 8.06 -21.47 -14.91
N VAL A 57 7.86 -20.24 -14.45
CA VAL A 57 7.58 -19.91 -13.04
C VAL A 57 6.24 -19.20 -12.90
N ASP A 58 5.63 -19.29 -11.73
CA ASP A 58 4.36 -18.63 -11.40
C ASP A 58 4.55 -17.55 -10.33
N VAL A 59 3.66 -16.55 -10.35
CA VAL A 59 3.61 -15.51 -9.31
C VAL A 59 2.51 -15.85 -8.32
N ASN A 60 2.88 -16.09 -7.06
CA ASN A 60 1.92 -16.24 -5.98
C ASN A 60 1.68 -14.90 -5.28
N TYR A 61 0.52 -14.30 -5.54
CA TYR A 61 0.13 -13.05 -4.90
C TYR A 61 -0.45 -13.23 -3.49
N HIS A 62 -0.64 -14.46 -2.98
CA HIS A 62 -1.25 -14.69 -1.67
C HIS A 62 -0.53 -13.92 -0.56
N CYS A 63 -1.28 -13.31 0.36
CA CYS A 63 -0.72 -12.39 1.33
C CYS A 63 0.17 -13.06 2.39
N LYS A 64 0.07 -14.39 2.54
CA LYS A 64 0.91 -15.21 3.41
C LYS A 64 1.22 -16.54 2.70
N PRO A 65 2.06 -16.54 1.66
CA PRO A 65 2.18 -17.68 0.73
C PRO A 65 2.90 -18.89 1.35
N LEU A 66 3.71 -18.66 2.38
CA LEU A 66 4.41 -19.71 3.14
C LEU A 66 3.62 -20.19 4.38
N GLY A 67 2.36 -19.76 4.54
CA GLY A 67 1.52 -20.08 5.69
C GLY A 67 1.91 -19.36 6.97
N SER A 68 1.08 -19.48 8.01
CA SER A 68 1.31 -18.89 9.34
C SER A 68 2.27 -19.70 10.21
N GLU A 69 2.46 -20.99 9.89
CA GLU A 69 3.32 -21.90 10.65
C GLU A 69 4.81 -21.64 10.45
N LEU A 70 5.17 -20.96 9.35
CA LEU A 70 6.54 -20.58 9.06
C LEU A 70 6.78 -19.12 9.42
N ASP A 71 7.92 -18.85 10.06
CA ASP A 71 8.36 -17.52 10.52
C ASP A 71 8.89 -16.64 9.36
N TRP A 72 8.06 -16.46 8.33
CA TRP A 72 8.37 -15.64 7.16
C TRP A 72 7.39 -14.48 7.00
N ASN A 73 7.86 -13.37 6.44
CA ASN A 73 7.03 -12.22 6.12
C ASN A 73 5.86 -12.57 5.18
N GLY A 74 4.76 -11.84 5.33
CA GLY A 74 3.71 -11.83 4.32
C GLY A 74 4.00 -10.83 3.20
N SER A 75 3.14 -10.81 2.18
CA SER A 75 3.22 -9.91 1.04
C SER A 75 2.13 -8.85 1.13
N GLY A 76 2.53 -7.58 1.25
CA GLY A 76 1.65 -6.42 1.28
C GLY A 76 1.43 -5.79 -0.11
N MET A 77 0.56 -4.79 -0.18
CA MET A 77 0.50 -3.82 -1.27
C MET A 77 0.36 -2.43 -0.65
N HIS A 78 1.45 -1.93 -0.06
CA HIS A 78 1.42 -0.65 0.64
C HIS A 78 0.94 0.47 -0.31
N CYS A 79 0.02 1.29 0.17
CA CYS A 79 -0.58 2.36 -0.61
C CYS A 79 -0.08 3.72 -0.10
N ASN A 80 0.82 4.33 -0.86
CA ASN A 80 1.24 5.70 -0.62
C ASN A 80 0.22 6.69 -1.22
N PHE A 81 -0.25 7.66 -0.43
CA PHE A 81 -1.25 8.62 -0.89
C PHE A 81 -0.99 10.03 -0.39
N SER A 82 -1.41 11.01 -1.20
CA SER A 82 -1.44 12.42 -0.83
C SER A 82 -2.44 13.20 -1.67
N THR A 83 -3.05 14.23 -1.10
CA THR A 83 -3.79 15.26 -1.83
C THR A 83 -2.92 16.48 -2.10
N LYS A 84 -3.40 17.39 -2.95
CA LYS A 84 -2.76 18.70 -3.12
C LYS A 84 -2.62 19.43 -1.77
N TYR A 85 -3.69 19.43 -0.97
CA TYR A 85 -3.70 20.05 0.35
C TYR A 85 -2.63 19.44 1.27
N MET A 86 -2.51 18.10 1.32
CA MET A 86 -1.47 17.43 2.12
C MET A 86 -0.05 17.80 1.70
N ARG A 87 0.21 18.04 0.41
CA ARG A 87 1.56 18.37 -0.07
C ARG A 87 1.92 19.84 0.11
N GLU A 88 0.97 20.74 -0.08
CA GLU A 88 1.22 22.18 -0.14
C GLU A 88 0.92 22.90 1.18
N THR A 89 -0.14 22.49 1.88
CA THR A 89 -0.65 23.18 3.09
C THR A 89 -0.44 22.35 4.36
N GLY A 90 -0.82 21.08 4.36
CA GLY A 90 -0.70 20.20 5.53
C GLY A 90 -1.45 20.74 6.75
N GLY A 91 -0.84 20.59 7.93
CA GLY A 91 -1.40 21.01 9.21
C GLY A 91 -1.76 19.85 10.12
N LYS A 92 -1.42 20.00 11.41
CA LYS A 92 -1.63 18.98 12.44
C LYS A 92 -3.11 18.62 12.59
N ASP A 93 -3.99 19.62 12.66
CA ASP A 93 -5.41 19.41 12.88
C ASP A 93 -6.06 18.62 11.74
N TYR A 94 -5.72 18.95 10.50
CA TYR A 94 -6.18 18.18 9.32
C TYR A 94 -5.65 16.75 9.36
N PHE A 95 -4.37 16.56 9.69
CA PHE A 95 -3.77 15.24 9.81
C PHE A 95 -4.45 14.38 10.90
N GLU A 96 -4.69 14.93 12.08
CA GLU A 96 -5.35 14.23 13.19
C GLU A 96 -6.80 13.89 12.83
N ALA A 97 -7.53 14.80 12.18
CA ALA A 97 -8.87 14.52 11.66
C ALA A 97 -8.86 13.41 10.60
N LEU A 98 -7.86 13.39 9.72
CA LEU A 98 -7.67 12.34 8.72
C LEU A 98 -7.39 10.98 9.35
N MET A 99 -6.50 10.91 10.35
CA MET A 99 -6.23 9.66 11.06
C MET A 99 -7.44 9.17 11.84
N ALA A 100 -8.23 10.07 12.44
CA ALA A 100 -9.50 9.73 13.07
C ALA A 100 -10.51 9.14 12.08
N ALA A 101 -10.61 9.71 10.87
CA ALA A 101 -11.48 9.18 9.81
C ALA A 101 -11.04 7.79 9.33
N PHE A 102 -9.73 7.54 9.20
CA PHE A 102 -9.18 6.22 8.86
C PHE A 102 -9.41 5.19 9.96
N ALA A 103 -9.31 5.59 11.24
CA ALA A 103 -9.62 4.75 12.37
C ALA A 103 -11.11 4.38 12.42
N LYS A 104 -11.99 5.37 12.20
CA LYS A 104 -13.45 5.19 12.17
C LYS A 104 -13.88 4.21 11.08
N ASN A 105 -13.26 4.26 9.90
CA ASN A 105 -13.63 3.43 8.75
C ASN A 105 -12.79 2.13 8.65
N LEU A 106 -12.18 1.67 9.75
CA LEU A 106 -11.24 0.54 9.74
C LEU A 106 -11.82 -0.69 9.04
N ASP A 107 -13.02 -1.10 9.41
CA ASP A 107 -13.65 -2.31 8.89
C ASP A 107 -13.95 -2.19 7.39
N GLU A 108 -14.42 -1.02 6.93
CA GLU A 108 -14.66 -0.78 5.50
C GLU A 108 -13.36 -0.74 4.69
N HIS A 109 -12.25 -0.29 5.29
CA HIS A 109 -10.93 -0.40 4.69
C HIS A 109 -10.51 -1.86 4.58
N ILE A 110 -10.54 -2.61 5.69
CA ILE A 110 -10.12 -4.03 5.73
C ILE A 110 -10.95 -4.87 4.75
N ALA A 111 -12.25 -4.63 4.63
CA ALA A 111 -13.15 -5.36 3.73
C ALA A 111 -12.72 -5.34 2.25
N VAL A 112 -11.98 -4.31 1.82
CA VAL A 112 -11.50 -4.17 0.42
C VAL A 112 -9.98 -4.30 0.28
N TYR A 113 -9.27 -4.56 1.37
CA TYR A 113 -7.80 -4.60 1.42
C TYR A 113 -7.20 -5.96 1.05
N GLY A 114 -8.03 -6.80 0.41
CA GLY A 114 -7.67 -8.09 -0.14
C GLY A 114 -8.09 -9.27 0.74
N PRO A 115 -8.28 -10.46 0.15
CA PRO A 115 -8.71 -11.67 0.85
C PRO A 115 -7.65 -12.13 1.88
N ASP A 116 -8.09 -12.88 2.88
CA ASP A 116 -7.23 -13.58 3.86
C ASP A 116 -6.26 -12.70 4.63
N ASN A 117 -6.50 -11.39 4.66
CA ASN A 117 -5.56 -10.42 5.24
C ASN A 117 -5.32 -10.63 6.75
N HIS A 118 -6.24 -11.32 7.45
CA HIS A 118 -6.09 -11.73 8.84
C HIS A 118 -4.89 -12.68 9.06
N MET A 119 -4.47 -13.42 8.04
CA MET A 119 -3.28 -14.28 8.08
C MET A 119 -1.97 -13.46 8.04
N ARG A 120 -2.02 -12.23 7.53
CA ARG A 120 -0.86 -11.33 7.41
C ARG A 120 -0.83 -10.26 8.51
N LEU A 121 -1.96 -9.62 8.79
CA LEU A 121 -2.09 -8.52 9.74
C LEU A 121 -2.28 -9.04 11.17
N THR A 122 -1.20 -9.59 11.73
CA THR A 122 -1.22 -10.22 13.07
C THR A 122 -0.62 -9.32 14.16
N GLY A 123 0.00 -8.20 13.79
CA GLY A 123 0.82 -7.39 14.70
C GLY A 123 2.30 -7.80 14.75
N LEU A 124 2.67 -8.85 14.01
CA LEU A 124 4.05 -9.32 13.84
C LEU A 124 4.57 -8.97 12.43
N HIS A 125 5.87 -9.11 12.22
CA HIS A 125 6.53 -8.96 10.90
C HIS A 125 6.18 -7.65 10.15
N GLU A 126 6.37 -6.51 10.83
CA GLU A 126 6.11 -5.18 10.26
C GLU A 126 4.64 -4.93 9.84
N THR A 127 3.69 -5.53 10.57
CA THR A 127 2.26 -5.28 10.40
C THR A 127 1.60 -4.87 11.71
N GLN A 128 0.43 -4.22 11.62
CA GLN A 128 -0.48 -4.05 12.73
C GLN A 128 -1.51 -5.19 12.76
N SER A 129 -2.09 -5.48 13.93
CA SER A 129 -3.22 -6.39 14.05
C SER A 129 -4.41 -5.88 13.24
N ILE A 130 -5.12 -6.78 12.55
CA ILE A 130 -6.23 -6.45 11.64
C ILE A 130 -7.34 -5.64 12.31
N ASP A 131 -7.59 -5.86 13.60
CA ASP A 131 -8.66 -5.22 14.37
C ASP A 131 -8.24 -3.89 15.02
N LYS A 132 -7.01 -3.41 14.76
CA LYS A 132 -6.46 -2.20 15.36
C LYS A 132 -6.00 -1.22 14.30
N PHE A 133 -6.35 0.04 14.50
CA PHE A 133 -5.80 1.15 13.74
C PHE A 133 -4.78 1.93 14.56
N THR A 134 -3.57 2.08 14.03
CA THR A 134 -2.52 2.94 14.60
C THR A 134 -1.80 3.68 13.49
N TYR A 135 -1.20 4.83 13.83
CA TYR A 135 -0.26 5.52 12.96
C TYR A 135 0.99 5.90 13.75
N GLY A 136 2.14 5.97 13.08
CA GLY A 136 3.40 6.28 13.75
C GLY A 136 4.46 6.85 12.83
N ILE A 137 5.34 7.67 13.40
CA ILE A 137 6.46 8.28 12.68
C ILE A 137 7.54 7.22 12.49
N ALA A 138 7.86 6.92 11.23
CA ALA A 138 8.80 5.87 10.85
C ALA A 138 8.49 4.48 11.45
N ASP A 139 7.27 4.27 11.96
CA ASP A 139 6.86 3.02 12.60
C ASP A 139 6.30 2.05 11.55
N ARG A 140 7.07 0.99 11.28
CA ARG A 140 6.69 -0.06 10.34
C ARG A 140 5.63 -1.01 10.88
N GLY A 141 5.40 -1.08 12.20
CA GLY A 141 4.34 -1.86 12.84
C GLY A 141 2.99 -1.13 12.93
N SER A 142 2.94 0.12 12.48
CA SER A 142 1.71 0.90 12.44
C SER A 142 0.86 0.58 11.20
N SER A 143 -0.45 0.83 11.28
CA SER A 143 -1.34 0.70 10.12
C SER A 143 -1.00 1.72 9.04
N VAL A 144 -0.82 2.99 9.45
CA VAL A 144 -0.40 4.09 8.58
C VAL A 144 0.94 4.63 9.05
N ARG A 145 1.96 4.46 8.21
CA ARG A 145 3.29 4.98 8.48
C ARG A 145 3.44 6.39 7.95
N VAL A 146 4.07 7.23 8.78
CA VAL A 146 4.35 8.63 8.49
C VAL A 146 5.86 8.82 8.29
N PRO A 147 6.32 9.53 7.24
CA PRO A 147 7.75 9.82 7.06
C PRO A 147 8.35 10.59 8.23
N HIS A 148 9.64 10.36 8.53
CA HIS A 148 10.34 11.02 9.65
C HIS A 148 10.29 12.56 9.58
N SER A 149 10.40 13.11 8.37
CA SER A 149 10.36 14.56 8.12
C SER A 149 8.97 15.17 8.18
N PHE A 150 7.89 14.38 8.24
CA PHE A 150 6.52 14.86 8.04
C PHE A 150 6.11 15.92 9.05
N ILE A 151 6.41 15.72 10.34
CA ILE A 151 6.09 16.69 11.40
C ILE A 151 6.89 17.98 11.21
N ASN A 152 8.21 17.85 10.98
CA ASN A 152 9.09 19.01 10.77
C ASN A 152 8.75 19.78 9.47
N ALA A 153 8.11 19.13 8.50
CA ALA A 153 7.59 19.73 7.28
C ALA A 153 6.22 20.41 7.46
N GLY A 154 5.71 20.51 8.70
CA GLY A 154 4.39 21.09 8.98
C GLY A 154 3.23 20.14 8.63
N TYR A 155 3.42 18.84 8.84
CA TYR A 155 2.48 17.79 8.46
C TYR A 155 2.18 17.79 6.95
N LYS A 156 3.23 18.02 6.14
CA LYS A 156 3.16 18.06 4.68
C LYS A 156 3.83 16.85 4.06
N GLY A 157 3.22 16.34 2.98
CA GLY A 157 3.79 15.26 2.16
C GLY A 157 2.77 14.17 1.83
N TYR A 158 3.17 12.93 2.05
CA TYR A 158 2.38 11.72 1.80
C TYR A 158 2.36 10.81 3.03
N LEU A 159 1.39 9.90 3.04
CA LEU A 159 1.23 8.86 4.06
C LEU A 159 1.28 7.49 3.38
N GLU A 160 1.71 6.46 4.13
CA GLU A 160 1.80 5.07 3.66
C GLU A 160 0.78 4.22 4.42
N ASP A 161 -0.31 3.78 3.79
CA ASP A 161 -1.20 2.77 4.36
C ASP A 161 -0.63 1.36 4.08
N ARG A 162 -0.22 0.67 5.13
CA ARG A 162 0.48 -0.63 5.06
C ARG A 162 -0.48 -1.84 5.14
N ARG A 163 -1.76 -1.56 5.34
CA ARG A 163 -2.79 -2.59 5.54
C ARG A 163 -3.28 -3.30 4.27
N PRO A 164 -3.24 -2.74 3.04
CA PRO A 164 -3.64 -3.51 1.87
C PRO A 164 -2.66 -4.65 1.60
N ASN A 165 -3.18 -5.77 1.10
CA ASN A 165 -2.38 -6.95 0.80
C ASN A 165 -2.10 -7.12 -0.70
N SER A 166 -1.15 -8.00 -1.00
CA SER A 166 -0.63 -8.26 -2.34
C SER A 166 -1.65 -8.79 -3.36
N GLN A 167 -2.80 -9.32 -2.94
CA GLN A 167 -3.92 -9.69 -3.82
C GLN A 167 -4.97 -8.60 -3.96
N GLY A 168 -4.83 -7.49 -3.22
CA GLY A 168 -5.79 -6.39 -3.23
C GLY A 168 -6.06 -5.85 -4.63
N ASP A 169 -7.32 -5.47 -4.85
CA ASP A 169 -7.73 -4.76 -6.06
C ASP A 169 -7.37 -3.26 -5.90
N PRO A 170 -6.42 -2.74 -6.69
CA PRO A 170 -5.99 -1.35 -6.56
C PRO A 170 -7.12 -0.34 -6.79
N TYR A 171 -8.17 -0.68 -7.56
CA TYR A 171 -9.33 0.20 -7.72
C TYR A 171 -10.12 0.35 -6.44
N GLN A 172 -10.40 -0.78 -5.76
CA GLN A 172 -11.19 -0.77 -4.53
C GLN A 172 -10.42 -0.08 -3.39
N ILE A 173 -9.12 -0.37 -3.28
CA ILE A 173 -8.23 0.26 -2.30
C ILE A 173 -8.18 1.78 -2.53
N ALA A 174 -7.89 2.21 -3.76
CA ALA A 174 -7.82 3.64 -4.07
C ALA A 174 -9.17 4.35 -3.85
N SER A 175 -10.28 3.72 -4.25
CA SER A 175 -11.64 4.24 -4.04
C SER A 175 -11.96 4.42 -2.56
N ARG A 176 -11.65 3.43 -1.72
CA ARG A 176 -11.90 3.49 -0.27
C ARG A 176 -11.04 4.54 0.41
N VAL A 177 -9.76 4.66 0.05
CA VAL A 177 -8.85 5.72 0.51
C VAL A 177 -9.41 7.10 0.16
N LEU A 178 -9.80 7.32 -1.10
CA LEU A 178 -10.35 8.60 -1.54
C LEU A 178 -11.65 8.96 -0.82
N LYS A 179 -12.54 7.97 -0.63
CA LYS A 179 -13.81 8.18 0.07
C LYS A 179 -13.57 8.64 1.52
N THR A 180 -12.62 8.02 2.22
CA THR A 180 -12.27 8.42 3.60
C THR A 180 -11.61 9.80 3.66
N ILE A 181 -10.73 10.13 2.70
CA ILE A 181 -10.15 11.48 2.58
C ILE A 181 -11.25 12.54 2.40
N ALA A 182 -12.28 12.24 1.58
CA ALA A 182 -13.36 13.17 1.30
C ALA A 182 -14.31 13.42 2.50
N GLU A 183 -14.28 12.58 3.54
CA GLU A 183 -15.03 12.79 4.78
C GLU A 183 -14.42 13.89 5.66
N VAL A 184 -13.17 14.28 5.40
CA VAL A 184 -12.47 15.31 6.17
C VAL A 184 -12.48 16.63 5.40
N PRO A 185 -13.23 17.65 5.86
CA PRO A 185 -13.29 18.93 5.19
C PRO A 185 -11.92 19.62 5.23
N LEU A 186 -11.61 20.33 4.16
CA LEU A 186 -10.46 21.22 4.13
C LEU A 186 -10.78 22.45 5.01
N PRO A 187 -9.85 22.91 5.86
CA PRO A 187 -9.96 24.16 6.60
C PRO A 187 -10.13 25.38 5.70
#